data_AF-A0A3D4ILV2-F1
#
_entry.id   AF-A0A3D4ILV2-F1
#
_cell.length_a   1.000
_cell.length_b   1.000
_cell.length_c   1.000
_cell.angle_alpha   90.00
_cell.angle_beta   90.00
_cell.angle_gamma   90.00
#
_symmetry.space_group_name_H-M   'P 1'
#
loop_
_entity.id
_entity.type
_entity.pdbx_description
1 polymer ?
#
loop_
_entity_poly.entity_id
_entity_poly.type
_entity_poly.pdbx_seq_one_letter_code
_entity_poly.pdbx_strand_id
1 'polypeptide(L)'
;MKVTPLDIRQKTFEKVLRGYDKDEVTAFLLSLSQEWERVQDETKEMRIKLEATEREVTKLREVESSLYKTLKTAEDTGANVIEQANKAAELHLKEVQLKAEALLNEAKTKAKDTIEQSEATSRQMVDEMEERLKTLVQNYKSIESERANLLGDLKRLAGETMDKVERLRNATSNFDPDQHLQLAKREAKQTLNPNAVNTIPPLPQHEKTENAEANNEEAAVPKHQKSFFDEIQ
;
A
#
# COMPACT_ATOMS: atom_id res chain seq x y z
N MET A 1 -12.39 -90.81 47.13
CA MET A 1 -12.10 -92.21 46.77
C MET A 1 -12.82 -93.12 47.75
N LYS A 2 -13.18 -94.34 47.35
CA LYS A 2 -13.95 -95.29 48.19
C LYS A 2 -13.09 -96.09 49.19
N VAL A 3 -11.76 -95.98 49.13
CA VAL A 3 -10.80 -96.66 50.02
C VAL A 3 -9.63 -95.72 50.31
N THR A 4 -9.25 -95.60 51.58
CA THR A 4 -8.13 -94.79 52.08
C THR A 4 -6.92 -95.66 52.46
N PRO A 5 -5.70 -95.09 52.60
CA PRO A 5 -4.56 -95.82 53.16
C PRO A 5 -4.89 -96.47 54.52
N LEU A 6 -5.69 -95.77 55.34
CA LEU A 6 -6.14 -96.26 56.64
C LEU A 6 -7.09 -97.47 56.50
N ASP A 7 -8.02 -97.42 55.55
CA ASP A 7 -8.93 -98.54 55.26
C ASP A 7 -8.15 -99.78 54.79
N ILE A 8 -7.04 -99.59 54.07
CA ILE A 8 -6.14 -100.67 53.64
C ILE A 8 -5.40 -101.28 54.85
N ARG A 9 -4.88 -100.45 55.76
CA ARG A 9 -4.18 -100.91 56.99
C ARG A 9 -5.10 -101.65 57.96
N GLN A 10 -6.35 -101.22 58.07
CA GLN A 10 -7.32 -101.78 59.01
C GLN A 10 -8.15 -102.93 58.42
N LYS A 11 -7.88 -103.32 57.17
CA LYS A 11 -8.66 -104.36 56.50
C LYS A 11 -8.44 -105.72 57.15
N THR A 12 -9.53 -106.32 57.62
CA THR A 12 -9.56 -107.71 58.10
C THR A 12 -10.21 -108.62 57.07
N PHE A 13 -9.76 -109.87 57.02
CA PHE A 13 -10.28 -110.91 56.14
C PHE A 13 -10.79 -112.11 56.94
N GLU A 14 -11.79 -112.82 56.42
CA GLU A 14 -12.30 -114.06 56.99
C GLU A 14 -11.27 -115.19 56.89
N LYS A 15 -11.23 -116.08 57.89
CA LYS A 15 -10.31 -117.22 57.91
C LYS A 15 -10.96 -118.44 57.25
N VAL A 16 -10.23 -119.07 56.32
CA VAL A 16 -10.66 -120.29 55.60
C VAL A 16 -9.57 -121.35 55.62
N LEU A 17 -9.95 -122.63 55.64
CA LEU A 17 -9.03 -123.76 55.72
C LEU A 17 -8.28 -123.91 54.38
N ARG A 18 -7.01 -123.46 54.32
CA ARG A 18 -6.12 -123.26 53.13
C ARG A 18 -6.21 -121.86 52.47
N GLY A 19 -5.81 -120.81 53.20
CA GLY A 19 -5.64 -119.45 52.68
C GLY A 19 -4.18 -119.00 52.59
N TYR A 20 -3.97 -117.76 52.14
CA TYR A 20 -2.66 -117.09 52.15
C TYR A 20 -2.12 -116.90 53.58
N ASP A 21 -0.80 -116.79 53.71
CA ASP A 21 -0.16 -116.47 54.99
C ASP A 21 -0.61 -115.08 55.48
N LYS A 22 -1.10 -115.03 56.72
CA LYS A 22 -1.61 -113.81 57.33
C LYS A 22 -0.51 -112.75 57.46
N ASP A 23 0.71 -113.14 57.82
CA ASP A 23 1.79 -112.21 58.09
C ASP A 23 2.33 -111.61 56.79
N GLU A 24 2.41 -112.41 55.72
CA GLU A 24 2.78 -111.96 54.38
C GLU A 24 1.74 -110.99 53.80
N VAL A 25 0.44 -111.32 53.90
CA VAL A 25 -0.65 -110.43 53.46
C VAL A 25 -0.66 -109.13 54.24
N THR A 26 -0.41 -109.17 55.56
CA THR A 26 -0.36 -107.97 56.40
C THR A 26 0.82 -107.07 56.01
N ALA A 27 2.00 -107.64 55.75
CA ALA A 27 3.16 -106.90 55.27
C ALA A 27 2.90 -106.26 53.89
N PHE A 28 2.26 -106.99 52.97
CA PHE A 28 1.88 -106.46 51.66
C PHE A 28 0.87 -105.32 51.78
N LEU A 29 -0.19 -105.45 52.59
CA LEU A 29 -1.16 -104.38 52.82
C LEU A 29 -0.52 -103.13 53.44
N LEU A 30 0.46 -103.30 54.32
CA LEU A 30 1.20 -102.17 54.90
C LEU A 30 1.98 -101.42 53.81
N SER A 31 2.76 -102.13 52.98
CA SER A 31 3.48 -101.53 51.85
C SER A 31 2.53 -100.87 50.85
N LEU A 32 1.43 -101.53 50.50
CA LEU A 32 0.41 -100.99 49.60
C LEU A 32 -0.22 -99.72 50.17
N SER A 33 -0.48 -99.67 51.48
CA SER A 33 -1.02 -98.47 52.13
C SER A 33 -0.05 -97.28 52.06
N GLN A 34 1.26 -97.53 52.19
CA GLN A 34 2.29 -96.49 52.10
C GLN A 34 2.42 -95.96 50.67
N GLU A 35 2.45 -96.83 49.68
CA GLU A 35 2.46 -96.40 48.27
C GLU A 35 1.17 -95.68 47.87
N TRP A 36 0.01 -96.11 48.40
CA TRP A 36 -1.25 -95.41 48.17
C TRP A 36 -1.26 -94.01 48.77
N GLU A 37 -0.71 -93.85 49.97
CA GLU A 37 -0.53 -92.55 50.63
C GLU A 37 0.39 -91.64 49.81
N ARG A 38 1.54 -92.16 49.36
CA ARG A 38 2.49 -91.43 48.49
C ARG A 38 1.82 -90.96 47.19
N VAL A 39 1.13 -91.85 46.46
CA VAL A 39 0.43 -91.49 45.22
C VAL A 39 -0.68 -90.46 45.47
N GLN A 40 -1.36 -90.56 46.61
CA GLN A 40 -2.43 -89.63 46.95
C GLN A 40 -1.89 -88.21 47.24
N ASP A 41 -0.74 -88.11 47.91
CA ASP A 41 -0.07 -86.83 48.15
C ASP A 41 0.57 -86.25 46.89
N GLU A 42 1.21 -87.06 46.05
CA GLU A 42 1.68 -86.64 44.72
C GLU A 42 0.53 -86.12 43.86
N THR A 43 -0.64 -86.79 43.90
CA THR A 43 -1.83 -86.33 43.17
C THR A 43 -2.32 -84.97 43.67
N LYS A 44 -2.30 -84.73 44.99
CA LYS A 44 -2.67 -83.42 45.56
C LYS A 44 -1.66 -82.35 45.12
N GLU A 45 -0.37 -82.64 45.23
CA GLU A 45 0.70 -81.71 44.84
C GLU A 45 0.60 -81.34 43.36
N MET A 46 0.42 -82.32 42.48
CA MET A 46 0.23 -82.11 41.05
C MET A 46 -1.01 -81.28 40.74
N ARG A 47 -2.13 -81.49 41.45
CA ARG A 47 -3.33 -80.66 41.29
C ARG A 47 -3.10 -79.21 41.68
N ILE A 48 -2.39 -78.97 42.79
CA ILE A 48 -2.05 -77.61 43.24
C ILE A 48 -1.16 -76.93 42.19
N LYS A 49 -0.15 -77.63 41.66
CA LYS A 49 0.73 -77.12 40.60
C LYS A 49 -0.03 -76.83 39.31
N LEU A 50 -0.95 -77.71 38.93
CA LEU A 50 -1.80 -77.52 37.74
C LEU A 50 -2.65 -76.26 37.89
N GLU A 51 -3.37 -76.12 39.01
CA GLU A 51 -4.23 -74.96 39.25
C GLU A 51 -3.43 -73.65 39.30
N ALA A 52 -2.24 -73.65 39.91
CA ALA A 52 -1.35 -72.50 39.90
C ALA A 52 -0.90 -72.12 38.48
N THR A 53 -0.57 -73.11 37.66
CA THR A 53 -0.13 -72.90 36.28
C THR A 53 -1.27 -72.41 35.39
N GLU A 54 -2.47 -72.96 35.54
CA GLU A 54 -3.67 -72.53 34.81
C GLU A 54 -4.04 -71.08 35.13
N ARG A 55 -3.91 -70.67 36.40
CA ARG A 55 -4.10 -69.26 36.80
C ARG A 55 -3.07 -68.35 36.15
N GLU A 56 -1.80 -68.74 36.11
CA GLU A 56 -0.75 -67.93 35.48
C GLU A 56 -0.96 -67.82 33.96
N VAL A 57 -1.33 -68.91 33.29
CA VAL A 57 -1.67 -68.89 31.85
C VAL A 57 -2.85 -67.94 31.59
N THR A 58 -3.87 -67.96 32.44
CA THR A 58 -5.03 -67.07 32.31
C THR A 58 -4.62 -65.61 32.44
N LYS A 59 -3.80 -65.28 33.45
CA LYS A 59 -3.26 -63.93 33.66
C LYS A 59 -2.42 -63.46 32.47
N LEU A 60 -1.55 -64.32 31.95
CA LEU A 60 -0.73 -64.00 30.77
C LEU A 60 -1.59 -63.71 29.54
N ARG A 61 -2.66 -64.49 29.32
CA ARG A 61 -3.61 -64.24 28.22
C ARG A 61 -4.36 -62.92 28.37
N GLU A 62 -4.73 -62.54 29.60
CA GLU A 62 -5.37 -61.24 29.86
C GLU A 62 -4.41 -60.07 29.59
N VAL A 63 -3.15 -60.21 29.98
CA VAL A 63 -2.10 -59.22 29.67
C VAL A 63 -1.86 -59.13 28.16
N GLU A 64 -1.72 -60.25 27.48
CA GLU A 64 -1.55 -60.32 26.02
C GLU A 64 -2.71 -59.64 25.29
N SER A 65 -3.95 -59.94 25.65
CA SER A 65 -5.15 -59.31 25.09
C SER A 65 -5.16 -57.79 25.32
N SER A 66 -4.76 -57.35 26.52
CA SER A 66 -4.71 -55.92 26.85
C SER A 66 -3.61 -55.20 26.07
N LEU A 67 -2.45 -55.83 25.94
CA LEU A 67 -1.33 -55.31 25.16
C LEU A 67 -1.70 -55.21 23.67
N TYR A 68 -2.34 -56.24 23.11
CA TYR A 68 -2.79 -56.25 21.73
C TYR A 68 -3.79 -55.13 21.44
N LYS A 69 -4.79 -54.93 22.33
CA LYS A 69 -5.74 -53.82 22.22
C LYS A 69 -5.05 -52.47 22.25
N THR A 70 -4.07 -52.30 23.14
CA THR A 70 -3.31 -51.06 23.27
C THR A 70 -2.47 -50.79 22.02
N LEU A 71 -1.76 -51.80 21.52
CA LEU A 71 -0.95 -51.70 20.31
C LEU A 71 -1.81 -51.35 19.09
N LYS A 72 -2.95 -52.04 18.93
CA LYS A 72 -3.88 -51.75 17.84
C LYS A 72 -4.46 -50.35 17.92
N THR A 73 -4.82 -49.90 19.12
CA THR A 73 -5.31 -48.53 19.33
C THR A 73 -4.22 -47.50 18.99
N ALA A 74 -2.97 -47.76 19.36
CA ALA A 74 -1.84 -46.91 19.02
C ALA A 74 -1.58 -46.86 17.51
N GLU A 75 -1.68 -48.01 16.82
CA GLU A 75 -1.59 -48.11 15.35
C GLU A 75 -2.70 -47.33 14.66
N ASP A 76 -3.97 -47.57 15.04
CA ASP A 76 -5.15 -46.88 14.49
C ASP A 76 -5.05 -45.36 14.73
N THR A 77 -4.60 -44.96 15.92
CA THR A 77 -4.37 -43.53 16.25
C THR A 77 -3.26 -42.94 15.40
N GLY A 78 -2.14 -43.66 15.23
CA GLY A 78 -1.04 -43.23 14.38
C GLY A 78 -1.47 -43.03 12.93
N ALA A 79 -2.23 -43.98 12.37
CA ALA A 79 -2.78 -43.88 11.03
C ALA A 79 -3.71 -42.67 10.88
N ASN A 80 -4.61 -42.45 11.83
CA ASN A 80 -5.53 -41.31 11.84
C ASN A 80 -4.79 -39.96 11.93
N VAL A 81 -3.75 -39.87 12.77
CA VAL A 81 -2.91 -38.67 12.87
C VAL A 81 -2.21 -38.36 11.54
N ILE A 82 -1.68 -39.38 10.86
CA ILE A 82 -1.04 -39.21 9.55
C ILE A 82 -2.07 -38.75 8.50
N GLU A 83 -3.25 -39.36 8.46
CA GLU A 83 -4.32 -38.97 7.54
C GLU A 83 -4.76 -37.52 7.77
N GLN A 84 -4.98 -37.13 9.03
CA GLN A 84 -5.35 -35.76 9.38
C GLN A 84 -4.25 -34.76 9.02
N ALA A 85 -2.98 -35.09 9.28
CA ALA A 85 -1.85 -34.24 8.92
C ALA A 85 -1.74 -34.04 7.40
N ASN A 86 -1.92 -35.12 6.61
CA ASN A 86 -1.92 -35.03 5.15
C ASN A 86 -3.08 -34.16 4.64
N LYS A 87 -4.28 -34.35 5.17
CA LYS A 87 -5.45 -33.55 4.79
C LYS A 87 -5.29 -32.08 5.17
N ALA A 88 -4.76 -31.80 6.36
CA ALA A 88 -4.46 -30.44 6.79
C ALA A 88 -3.39 -29.79 5.92
N ALA A 89 -2.33 -30.53 5.55
CA ALA A 89 -1.29 -30.05 4.65
C ALA A 89 -1.84 -29.72 3.25
N GLU A 90 -2.70 -30.59 2.69
CA GLU A 90 -3.34 -30.34 1.39
C GLU A 90 -4.24 -29.09 1.42
N LEU A 91 -5.05 -28.95 2.47
CA LEU A 91 -5.88 -27.76 2.67
C LEU A 91 -5.04 -26.49 2.80
N HIS A 92 -3.95 -26.55 3.57
CA HIS A 92 -3.04 -25.43 3.75
C HIS A 92 -2.33 -25.06 2.44
N LEU A 93 -1.90 -26.04 1.64
CA LEU A 93 -1.30 -25.78 0.33
C LEU A 93 -2.31 -25.10 -0.61
N LYS A 94 -3.55 -25.58 -0.63
CA LYS A 94 -4.62 -24.98 -1.44
C LYS A 94 -4.94 -23.55 -1.00
N GLU A 95 -5.01 -23.31 0.31
CA GLU A 95 -5.22 -21.97 0.86
C GLU A 95 -4.07 -21.02 0.50
N VAL A 96 -2.83 -21.47 0.63
CA VAL A 96 -1.64 -20.69 0.25
C VAL A 96 -1.65 -20.37 -1.24
N GLN A 97 -1.99 -21.34 -2.10
CA GLN A 97 -2.10 -21.11 -3.54
C GLN A 97 -3.14 -20.03 -3.86
N LEU A 98 -4.34 -20.14 -3.28
CA LEU A 98 -5.41 -19.15 -3.49
C LEU A 98 -4.99 -17.75 -3.01
N LYS A 99 -4.35 -17.65 -1.83
CA LYS A 99 -3.83 -16.37 -1.31
C LYS A 99 -2.72 -15.80 -2.18
N ALA A 100 -1.81 -16.65 -2.68
CA ALA A 100 -0.73 -16.23 -3.55
C ALA A 100 -1.27 -15.71 -4.89
N GLU A 101 -2.24 -16.41 -5.48
CA GLU A 101 -2.92 -15.96 -6.71
C GLU A 101 -3.67 -14.64 -6.48
N ALA A 102 -4.38 -14.51 -5.37
CA ALA A 102 -5.07 -13.26 -5.02
C ALA A 102 -4.09 -12.09 -4.87
N LEU A 103 -2.99 -12.29 -4.14
CA LEU A 103 -1.94 -11.26 -3.95
C LEU A 103 -1.29 -10.88 -5.28
N LEU A 104 -1.00 -11.86 -6.13
CA LEU A 104 -0.37 -11.63 -7.43
C LEU A 104 -1.32 -10.87 -8.38
N ASN A 105 -2.61 -11.19 -8.36
CA ASN A 105 -3.63 -10.46 -9.11
C ASN A 105 -3.79 -9.03 -8.57
N GLU A 106 -3.83 -8.83 -7.25
CA GLU A 106 -3.89 -7.50 -6.65
C GLU A 106 -2.65 -6.65 -7.04
N ALA A 107 -1.46 -7.24 -6.98
CA ALA A 107 -0.22 -6.59 -7.37
C ALA A 107 -0.22 -6.21 -8.87
N LYS A 108 -0.70 -7.12 -9.74
CA LYS A 108 -0.84 -6.84 -11.17
C LYS A 108 -1.82 -5.70 -11.45
N THR A 109 -2.98 -5.70 -10.79
CA THR A 109 -3.97 -4.62 -10.93
C THR A 109 -3.38 -3.29 -10.47
N LYS A 110 -2.77 -3.24 -9.28
CA LYS A 110 -2.11 -2.01 -8.78
C LYS A 110 -1.01 -1.51 -9.71
N ALA A 111 -0.19 -2.42 -10.26
CA ALA A 111 0.85 -2.05 -11.20
C ALA A 111 0.26 -1.46 -12.49
N LYS A 112 -0.79 -2.10 -13.03
CA LYS A 112 -1.50 -1.62 -14.21
C LYS A 112 -2.11 -0.24 -13.96
N ASP A 113 -2.83 -0.06 -12.86
CA ASP A 113 -3.47 1.20 -12.49
C ASP A 113 -2.42 2.31 -12.33
N THR A 114 -1.27 2.01 -11.72
CA THR A 114 -0.17 2.97 -11.57
C THR A 114 0.41 3.39 -12.91
N ILE A 115 0.59 2.44 -13.84
CA ILE A 115 1.07 2.73 -15.20
C ILE A 115 0.05 3.59 -15.94
N GLU A 116 -1.23 3.22 -15.93
CA GLU A 116 -2.30 3.97 -16.59
C GLU A 116 -2.42 5.40 -16.03
N GLN A 117 -2.34 5.57 -14.70
CA GLN A 117 -2.36 6.88 -14.05
C GLN A 117 -1.13 7.72 -14.43
N SER A 118 0.05 7.11 -14.49
CA SER A 118 1.29 7.79 -14.89
C SER A 118 1.24 8.25 -16.35
N GLU A 119 0.75 7.39 -17.25
CA GLU A 119 0.57 7.72 -18.66
C GLU A 119 -0.47 8.84 -18.85
N ALA A 120 -1.60 8.78 -18.13
CA ALA A 120 -2.62 9.83 -18.17
C ALA A 120 -2.07 11.17 -17.69
N THR A 121 -1.32 11.17 -16.58
CA THR A 121 -0.68 12.38 -16.05
C THR A 121 0.35 12.95 -17.02
N SER A 122 1.13 12.07 -17.66
CA SER A 122 2.13 12.48 -18.65
C SER A 122 1.48 13.12 -19.89
N ARG A 123 0.37 12.55 -20.38
CA ARG A 123 -0.41 13.13 -21.49
C ARG A 123 -0.95 14.51 -21.10
N GLN A 124 -1.57 14.62 -19.93
CA GLN A 124 -2.07 15.90 -19.42
C GLN A 124 -0.96 16.96 -19.32
N MET A 125 0.24 16.57 -18.86
CA MET A 125 1.38 17.49 -18.77
C MET A 125 1.84 17.98 -20.16
N VAL A 126 1.84 17.10 -21.17
CA VAL A 126 2.17 17.48 -22.55
C VAL A 126 1.12 18.45 -23.10
N ASP A 127 -0.16 18.14 -22.94
CA ASP A 127 -1.26 19.01 -23.42
C ASP A 127 -1.19 20.40 -22.76
N GLU A 128 -0.93 20.45 -21.45
CA GLU A 128 -0.76 21.71 -20.72
C GLU A 128 0.47 22.48 -21.21
N MET A 129 1.58 21.79 -21.49
CA MET A 129 2.80 22.40 -22.01
C MET A 129 2.57 22.99 -23.42
N GLU A 130 1.83 22.30 -24.28
CA GLU A 130 1.48 22.79 -25.62
C GLU A 130 0.64 24.07 -25.54
N GLU A 131 -0.36 24.13 -24.66
CA GLU A 131 -1.19 25.33 -24.50
C GLU A 131 -0.39 26.51 -23.92
N ARG A 132 0.50 26.24 -22.96
CA ARG A 132 1.45 27.24 -22.44
C ARG A 132 2.37 27.76 -23.54
N LEU A 133 2.91 26.88 -24.38
CA LEU A 133 3.76 27.27 -25.50
C LEU A 133 3.00 28.13 -26.51
N LYS A 134 1.78 27.75 -26.86
CA LYS A 134 0.90 28.53 -27.75
C LYS A 134 0.62 29.92 -27.21
N THR A 135 0.32 30.02 -25.91
CA THR A 135 0.13 31.30 -25.21
C THR A 135 1.41 32.13 -25.25
N LEU A 136 2.57 31.51 -25.02
CA LEU A 136 3.86 32.20 -25.07
C LEU A 136 4.16 32.75 -26.47
N VAL A 137 3.88 31.98 -27.52
CA VAL A 137 4.01 32.42 -28.93
C VAL A 137 3.07 33.58 -29.23
N GLN A 138 1.82 33.52 -28.76
CA GLN A 138 0.84 34.61 -28.91
C GLN A 138 1.36 35.91 -28.24
N ASN A 139 1.88 35.80 -27.02
CA ASN A 139 2.45 36.92 -26.28
C ASN A 139 3.66 37.52 -27.01
N TYR A 140 4.56 36.66 -27.52
CA TYR A 140 5.71 37.11 -28.29
C TYR A 140 5.30 37.92 -29.54
N LYS A 141 4.29 37.44 -30.29
CA LYS A 141 3.74 38.17 -31.45
C LYS A 141 3.14 39.53 -31.07
N SER A 142 2.46 39.61 -29.92
CA SER A 142 1.92 40.89 -29.41
C SER A 142 3.04 41.90 -29.13
N ILE A 143 4.09 41.45 -28.43
CA ILE A 143 5.26 42.28 -28.12
C ILE A 143 5.97 42.74 -29.41
N GLU A 144 6.08 41.87 -30.41
CA GLU A 144 6.67 42.23 -31.70
C GLU A 144 5.84 43.30 -32.43
N SER A 145 4.51 43.18 -32.40
CA SER A 145 3.61 44.19 -32.97
C SER A 145 3.72 45.53 -32.23
N GLU A 146 3.76 45.52 -30.89
CA GLU A 146 3.95 46.72 -30.08
C GLU A 146 5.29 47.39 -30.36
N ARG A 147 6.37 46.59 -30.50
CA ARG A 147 7.69 47.08 -30.92
C ARG A 147 7.63 47.74 -32.29
N ALA A 148 6.95 47.12 -33.26
CA ALA A 148 6.81 47.67 -34.61
C ALA A 148 6.06 49.01 -34.61
N ASN A 149 4.98 49.09 -33.82
CA ASN A 149 4.21 50.32 -33.63
C ASN A 149 5.07 51.43 -33.02
N LEU A 150 5.82 51.13 -31.95
CA LEU A 150 6.71 52.09 -31.30
C LEU A 150 7.81 52.61 -32.24
N LEU A 151 8.41 51.74 -33.05
CA LEU A 151 9.38 52.15 -34.07
C LEU A 151 8.73 53.06 -35.12
N GLY A 152 7.49 52.79 -35.51
CA GLY A 152 6.70 53.65 -36.39
C GLY A 152 6.46 55.04 -35.77
N ASP A 153 6.06 55.09 -34.51
CA ASP A 153 5.86 56.34 -33.77
C ASP A 153 7.14 57.14 -33.62
N LEU A 154 8.27 56.48 -33.30
CA LEU A 154 9.58 57.14 -33.23
C LEU A 154 9.97 57.73 -34.60
N LYS A 155 9.74 57.01 -35.70
CA LYS A 155 10.03 57.50 -37.05
C LYS A 155 9.15 58.72 -37.38
N ARG A 156 7.87 58.68 -37.04
CA ARG A 156 6.94 59.81 -37.23
C ARG A 156 7.37 61.02 -36.42
N LEU A 157 7.68 60.84 -35.14
CA LEU A 157 8.14 61.93 -34.26
C LEU A 157 9.45 62.55 -34.76
N ALA A 158 10.40 61.72 -35.24
CA ALA A 158 11.64 62.19 -35.83
C ALA A 158 11.39 62.99 -37.11
N GLY A 159 10.47 62.54 -37.98
CA GLY A 159 10.03 63.28 -39.17
C GLY A 159 9.40 64.63 -38.82
N GLU A 160 8.45 64.66 -37.89
CA GLU A 160 7.83 65.90 -37.41
C GLU A 160 8.86 66.88 -36.81
N THR A 161 9.85 66.35 -36.10
CA THR A 161 10.93 67.16 -35.53
C THR A 161 11.83 67.72 -36.63
N MET A 162 12.18 66.91 -37.62
CA MET A 162 12.98 67.33 -38.77
C MET A 162 12.25 68.40 -39.59
N ASP A 163 10.96 68.22 -39.85
CA ASP A 163 10.10 69.20 -40.53
C ASP A 163 10.07 70.53 -39.76
N LYS A 164 9.98 70.49 -38.43
CA LYS A 164 10.08 71.70 -37.59
C LYS A 164 11.44 72.37 -37.72
N VAL A 165 12.54 71.61 -37.72
CA VAL A 165 13.90 72.14 -37.90
C VAL A 165 14.05 72.80 -39.28
N GLU A 166 13.56 72.18 -40.35
CA GLU A 166 13.59 72.77 -41.70
C GLU A 166 12.76 74.05 -41.79
N ARG A 167 11.56 74.08 -41.20
CA ARG A 167 10.75 75.31 -41.13
C ARG A 167 11.48 76.43 -40.40
N LEU A 168 12.12 76.15 -39.26
CA LEU A 168 12.90 77.13 -38.49
C LEU A 168 14.12 77.62 -39.29
N ARG A 169 14.82 76.72 -39.99
CA ARG A 169 15.93 77.08 -40.88
C ARG A 169 15.48 77.99 -42.03
N ASN A 170 14.35 77.68 -42.65
CA ASN A 170 13.80 78.50 -43.73
C ASN A 170 13.32 79.86 -43.22
N ALA A 171 12.73 79.94 -42.02
CA ALA A 171 12.32 81.20 -41.41
C ALA A 171 13.51 82.11 -41.03
N THR A 172 14.63 81.51 -40.59
CA THR A 172 15.86 82.25 -40.24
C THR A 172 16.70 82.65 -41.46
N SER A 173 16.54 81.99 -42.61
CA SER A 173 17.21 82.39 -43.86
C SER A 173 16.76 83.75 -44.40
N ASN A 174 15.65 84.31 -43.91
CA ASN A 174 15.13 85.62 -44.30
C ASN A 174 15.47 86.74 -43.28
N PHE A 175 16.23 86.44 -42.24
CA PHE A 175 16.64 87.44 -41.26
C PHE A 175 17.97 88.08 -41.70
N ASP A 176 17.90 89.27 -42.30
CA ASP A 176 19.06 90.09 -42.66
C ASP A 176 19.32 91.13 -41.53
N PRO A 177 20.34 90.93 -40.69
CA PRO A 177 20.60 91.80 -39.53
C PRO A 177 20.86 93.26 -39.91
N ASP A 178 21.44 93.49 -41.10
CA ASP A 178 21.81 94.83 -41.56
C ASP A 178 20.60 95.64 -42.00
N GLN A 179 19.58 95.01 -42.61
CA GLN A 179 18.32 95.68 -42.95
C GLN A 179 17.53 96.09 -41.70
N HIS A 180 17.47 95.23 -40.69
CA HIS A 180 16.77 95.53 -39.44
C HIS A 180 17.48 96.61 -38.62
N LEU A 181 18.82 96.68 -38.65
CA LEU A 181 19.59 97.76 -38.03
C LEU A 181 19.31 99.12 -38.68
N GLN A 182 19.11 99.15 -40.00
CA GLN A 182 18.76 100.39 -40.71
C GLN A 182 17.36 100.90 -40.35
N LEU A 183 16.38 100.01 -40.21
CA LEU A 183 15.01 100.38 -39.79
C LEU A 183 15.00 100.94 -38.36
N ALA A 184 15.70 100.28 -37.41
CA ALA A 184 15.80 100.75 -36.03
C ALA A 184 16.46 102.13 -35.92
N LYS A 185 17.52 102.40 -36.71
CA LYS A 185 18.15 103.73 -36.79
C LYS A 185 17.22 104.80 -37.37
N ARG A 186 16.28 104.41 -38.24
CA ARG A 186 15.31 105.31 -38.88
C ARG A 186 14.20 105.71 -37.91
N GLU A 187 13.65 104.76 -37.16
CA GLU A 187 12.66 105.03 -36.10
C GLU A 187 13.25 105.86 -34.96
N ALA A 188 14.50 105.60 -34.55
CA ALA A 188 15.18 106.40 -33.54
C ALA A 188 15.43 107.87 -33.96
N LYS A 189 15.47 108.17 -35.27
CA LYS A 189 15.51 109.56 -35.78
C LYS A 189 14.14 110.23 -35.77
N GLN A 190 13.06 109.46 -35.74
CA GLN A 190 11.68 109.95 -35.80
C GLN A 190 11.15 110.40 -34.42
N THR A 191 11.80 110.00 -33.33
CA THR A 191 11.42 110.34 -31.95
C THR A 191 11.96 111.69 -31.46
N LEU A 192 12.71 112.46 -32.28
CA LEU A 192 13.43 113.66 -31.83
C LEU A 192 12.81 115.04 -32.20
N ASN A 193 11.60 115.13 -32.75
CA ASN A 193 10.94 116.44 -32.98
C ASN A 193 9.40 116.39 -32.78
N PRO A 194 8.82 117.19 -31.87
CA PRO A 194 7.41 117.13 -31.50
C PRO A 194 6.52 118.19 -32.21
N ASN A 195 5.24 117.82 -32.40
CA ASN A 195 4.06 118.60 -32.81
C ASN A 195 3.79 118.86 -34.31
N ALA A 196 2.87 118.07 -34.89
CA ALA A 196 1.50 118.52 -35.19
C ALA A 196 0.58 117.37 -35.70
N VAL A 197 -0.33 116.95 -34.81
CA VAL A 197 -1.73 116.51 -35.03
C VAL A 197 -2.02 115.29 -35.94
N ASN A 198 -2.01 114.13 -35.28
CA ASN A 198 -3.09 113.14 -35.14
C ASN A 198 -4.22 113.03 -36.19
N THR A 199 -4.19 111.89 -36.88
CA THR A 199 -5.31 110.93 -36.91
C THR A 199 -4.75 109.53 -36.64
N ILE A 200 -5.30 108.81 -35.66
CA ILE A 200 -4.95 107.42 -35.27
C ILE A 200 -6.31 106.68 -35.12
N PRO A 201 -6.43 105.35 -35.27
CA PRO A 201 -6.26 104.49 -36.46
C PRO A 201 -7.51 103.57 -36.62
N PRO A 202 -7.37 102.39 -37.26
CA PRO A 202 -7.71 101.18 -36.52
C PRO A 202 -6.55 100.18 -36.45
N LEU A 203 -6.35 99.60 -35.26
CA LEU A 203 -5.61 98.34 -35.10
C LEU A 203 -6.53 97.18 -35.55
N PRO A 204 -6.01 96.17 -36.24
CA PRO A 204 -6.56 94.83 -36.18
C PRO A 204 -6.08 94.12 -34.92
N GLN A 205 -7.05 93.54 -34.24
CA GLN A 205 -7.03 92.88 -32.94
C GLN A 205 -6.04 91.71 -32.83
N HIS A 206 -5.37 91.63 -31.68
CA HIS A 206 -4.98 90.36 -31.10
C HIS A 206 -6.22 89.70 -30.48
N GLU A 207 -6.53 88.46 -30.86
CA GLU A 207 -7.15 87.52 -29.94
C GLU A 207 -6.17 86.38 -29.62
N LYS A 208 -6.20 86.02 -28.35
CA LYS A 208 -5.21 85.27 -27.60
C LYS A 208 -5.39 83.76 -27.74
N THR A 209 -4.25 83.09 -27.64
CA THR A 209 -4.01 81.80 -26.99
C THR A 209 -4.67 81.63 -25.61
N GLU A 210 -5.05 80.40 -25.25
CA GLU A 210 -4.70 79.66 -24.00
C GLU A 210 -5.47 78.33 -24.01
N ASN A 211 -4.88 77.12 -24.12
CA ASN A 211 -3.87 76.37 -23.34
C ASN A 211 -4.22 76.03 -21.88
N ALA A 212 -4.06 74.72 -21.60
CA ALA A 212 -3.54 74.08 -20.38
C ALA A 212 -4.50 73.93 -19.17
N GLU A 213 -4.84 72.68 -18.79
CA GLU A 213 -4.24 71.88 -17.68
C GLU A 213 -4.98 72.15 -16.34
N ALA A 214 -5.31 71.23 -15.45
CA ALA A 214 -5.05 69.80 -15.26
C ALA A 214 -6.06 69.22 -14.23
N ASN A 215 -6.18 67.88 -14.21
CA ASN A 215 -6.38 66.98 -13.06
C ASN A 215 -7.55 67.19 -12.07
N ASN A 216 -8.43 66.19 -11.89
CA ASN A 216 -8.14 65.00 -11.06
C ASN A 216 -9.29 63.96 -11.06
N GLU A 217 -8.85 62.70 -11.01
CA GLU A 217 -9.42 61.49 -10.38
C GLU A 217 -10.88 61.47 -9.88
N GLU A 218 -11.68 60.52 -10.39
CA GLU A 218 -12.45 59.62 -9.53
C GLU A 218 -12.70 58.26 -10.20
N ALA A 219 -12.35 57.21 -9.46
CA ALA A 219 -12.23 55.83 -9.91
C ALA A 219 -13.58 55.09 -9.90
N ALA A 220 -13.90 54.39 -10.99
CA ALA A 220 -14.98 53.40 -11.02
C ALA A 220 -14.42 51.98 -10.86
N VAL A 221 -14.84 51.34 -9.77
CA VAL A 221 -14.53 49.98 -9.34
C VAL A 221 -15.12 48.92 -10.29
N PRO A 222 -14.41 47.80 -10.54
CA PRO A 222 -15.06 46.50 -10.46
C PRO A 222 -14.31 45.59 -9.47
N LYS A 223 -15.00 45.19 -8.40
CA LYS A 223 -14.58 44.10 -7.51
C LYS A 223 -15.27 42.83 -7.94
N HIS A 224 -14.53 41.89 -8.53
CA HIS A 224 -14.76 40.46 -8.35
C HIS A 224 -13.45 39.69 -8.57
N GLN A 225 -12.65 39.64 -7.51
CA GLN A 225 -11.62 38.62 -7.31
C GLN A 225 -12.22 37.64 -6.31
N LYS A 226 -12.49 36.39 -6.75
CA LYS A 226 -12.79 35.30 -5.84
C LYS A 226 -11.48 34.89 -5.17
N SER A 227 -11.54 34.81 -3.83
CA SER A 227 -10.43 34.51 -2.95
C SER A 227 -10.07 33.02 -2.99
N PHE A 228 -8.78 32.73 -2.84
CA PHE A 228 -8.14 31.42 -2.75
C PHE A 228 -8.35 30.72 -1.39
N PHE A 229 -9.13 31.30 -0.47
CA PHE A 229 -9.28 30.84 0.92
C PHE A 229 -10.70 30.34 1.29
N ASP A 230 -11.49 29.88 0.32
CA ASP A 230 -12.85 29.35 0.54
C ASP A 230 -12.96 27.82 0.44
N GLU A 231 -11.83 27.09 0.36
CA GLU A 231 -11.81 25.64 0.07
C GLU A 231 -10.92 24.81 1.02
N ILE A 232 -10.75 25.26 2.27
CA ILE A 232 -10.23 24.40 3.34
C ILE A 232 -11.24 24.36 4.49
N GLN A 233 -12.12 23.37 4.41
CA GLN A 233 -12.77 22.76 5.56
C GLN A 233 -12.87 21.25 5.33
#